data_AF-A0A7K8MK76-F1
#
_entry.id   AF-A0A7K8MK76-F1
#
_cell.length_a   1.000
_cell.length_b   1.000
_cell.length_c   1.000
_cell.angle_alpha   90.00
_cell.angle_beta   90.00
_cell.angle_gamma   90.00
#
_symmetry.space_group_name_H-M   'P 1'
#
loop_
_entity.id
_entity.type
_entity.pdbx_description
1 polymer ?
#
loop_
_entity_poly.entity_id
_entity_poly.type
_entity_poly.pdbx_seq_one_letter_code
_entity_poly.pdbx_strand_id
1 'polypeptide(L)'
;PHRHAVWVWAAPMAFLARFYRNGSRSPSRAPRDERGSHPILSVFELERLLYTGKTACNHADEVWPGLYLGDQDIASNRRELLQLRITHVLNASHCRWRGGAEYYEGTGIRYLGIEAHDSPSFDMSPYFYPAADFIHQALNEGPWGRL
;
A
#
# COMPACT_ATOMS: atom_id res chain seq x y z
N PRO A 1 -17.67 17.25 4.05
CA PRO A 1 -17.27 16.03 4.81
C PRO A 1 -15.87 15.59 4.37
N HIS A 2 -14.95 15.67 5.31
CA HIS A 2 -13.54 15.88 5.08
C HIS A 2 -12.81 14.62 4.65
N ARG A 3 -11.98 14.75 3.62
CA ARG A 3 -11.25 13.68 2.93
C ARG A 3 -9.78 13.86 3.24
N HIS A 4 -9.11 12.81 3.69
CA HIS A 4 -7.70 12.87 4.10
C HIS A 4 -6.93 11.70 3.54
N ALA A 5 -6.13 12.03 2.55
CA ALA A 5 -5.41 11.08 1.74
C ALA A 5 -4.20 10.49 2.46
N VAL A 6 -4.17 9.17 2.52
CA VAL A 6 -3.01 8.33 2.80
C VAL A 6 -2.38 7.95 1.46
N TRP A 7 -1.05 7.90 1.42
CA TRP A 7 -0.29 7.53 0.24
C TRP A 7 0.54 6.28 0.52
N VAL A 8 0.55 5.28 -0.37
CA VAL A 8 1.41 4.08 -0.27
C VAL A 8 2.22 3.97 -1.56
N TRP A 9 3.55 3.95 -1.42
CA TRP A 9 4.46 3.64 -2.52
C TRP A 9 4.42 2.14 -2.83
N ALA A 10 4.21 1.80 -4.10
CA ALA A 10 4.73 0.57 -4.66
C ALA A 10 5.91 0.95 -5.57
N ALA A 11 7.06 0.29 -5.40
CA ALA A 11 8.06 0.24 -6.47
C ALA A 11 7.37 -0.26 -7.75
N PRO A 12 7.92 0.02 -8.96
CA PRO A 12 7.43 -0.65 -10.15
C PRO A 12 7.47 -2.15 -9.90
N MET A 13 6.29 -2.76 -9.78
CA MET A 13 6.05 -4.17 -9.51
C MET A 13 6.67 -4.99 -10.64
N ALA A 14 7.96 -5.27 -10.53
CA ALA A 14 8.62 -6.25 -11.36
C ALA A 14 8.35 -7.61 -10.72
N PHE A 15 7.10 -8.08 -10.82
CA PHE A 15 6.78 -9.48 -10.56
C PHE A 15 7.43 -10.30 -11.68
N LEU A 16 8.73 -10.58 -11.51
CA LEU A 16 9.47 -11.51 -12.35
C LEU A 16 8.98 -12.92 -11.99
N ALA A 17 7.86 -13.31 -12.59
CA ALA A 17 7.46 -14.70 -12.66
C ALA A 17 8.50 -15.46 -13.49
N ARG A 18 9.59 -15.92 -12.86
CA ARG A 18 10.48 -16.91 -13.46
C ARG A 18 11.03 -17.90 -12.46
N PHE A 19 10.50 -19.12 -12.62
CA PHE A 19 10.97 -20.43 -12.19
C PHE A 19 10.74 -20.84 -10.73
N TYR A 20 9.48 -21.12 -10.39
CA TYR A 20 9.16 -22.31 -9.58
C TYR A 20 8.47 -23.36 -10.46
N ARG A 21 9.28 -24.12 -11.19
CA ARG A 21 8.85 -25.37 -11.83
C ARG A 21 9.41 -26.52 -11.00
N ASN A 22 8.65 -27.04 -10.04
CA ASN A 22 8.74 -28.45 -9.69
C ASN A 22 7.51 -28.99 -8.95
N GLY A 23 7.05 -30.17 -9.38
CA GLY A 23 6.37 -31.12 -8.50
C GLY A 23 4.85 -30.99 -8.37
N SER A 24 4.12 -31.53 -9.35
CA SER A 24 2.70 -31.87 -9.22
C SER A 24 2.44 -32.87 -8.08
N ARG A 25 1.54 -32.54 -7.14
CA ARG A 25 0.81 -33.53 -6.31
C ARG A 25 -0.51 -32.94 -5.77
N SER A 26 -1.62 -33.61 -6.09
CA SER A 26 -3.00 -33.32 -5.65
C SER A 26 -3.31 -33.97 -4.28
N PRO A 27 -4.40 -33.57 -3.58
CA PRO A 27 -4.42 -33.42 -2.12
C PRO A 27 -5.12 -34.55 -1.34
N SER A 28 -4.78 -34.71 -0.06
CA SER A 28 -5.55 -35.48 0.92
C SER A 28 -6.42 -34.55 1.78
N ARG A 29 -7.73 -34.76 1.72
CA ARG A 29 -8.80 -34.06 2.48
C ARG A 29 -8.61 -34.20 4.00
N ALA A 30 -8.70 -33.08 4.72
CA ALA A 30 -8.97 -33.02 6.16
C ALA A 30 -10.30 -32.25 6.40
N PRO A 31 -11.04 -32.53 7.49
CA PRO A 31 -12.44 -32.11 7.63
C PRO A 31 -12.59 -30.63 7.98
N ARG A 32 -13.67 -30.04 7.46
CA ARG A 32 -14.02 -28.60 7.54
C ARG A 32 -14.58 -28.24 8.92
N ASP A 33 -14.07 -27.12 9.47
CA ASP A 33 -14.74 -26.35 10.52
C ASP A 33 -15.45 -25.15 9.86
N GLU A 34 -16.77 -25.08 9.96
CA GLU A 34 -17.60 -24.05 9.34
C GLU A 34 -17.70 -22.81 10.23
N ARG A 35 -16.74 -21.89 10.07
CA ARG A 35 -16.89 -20.51 10.50
C ARG A 35 -16.31 -19.58 9.42
N GLY A 36 -17.16 -19.14 8.50
CA GLY A 36 -16.85 -18.04 7.56
C GLY A 36 -15.64 -18.24 6.65
N SER A 37 -15.42 -19.45 6.13
CA SER A 37 -14.27 -19.74 5.26
C SER A 37 -14.47 -19.10 3.88
N HIS A 38 -14.05 -17.83 3.74
CA HIS A 38 -13.69 -17.34 2.41
C HIS A 38 -12.68 -18.35 1.82
N PRO A 39 -12.87 -18.84 0.60
CA PRO A 39 -11.91 -19.75 0.00
C PRO A 39 -10.57 -19.02 -0.09
N ILE A 40 -9.55 -19.55 0.60
CA ILE A 40 -8.18 -19.05 0.43
C ILE A 40 -7.82 -19.34 -1.03
N LEU A 41 -7.61 -18.28 -1.80
CA LEU A 41 -7.21 -18.38 -3.19
C LEU A 41 -5.77 -18.87 -3.27
N SER A 42 -5.50 -19.75 -4.22
CA SER A 42 -4.13 -20.11 -4.60
C SER A 42 -3.38 -18.91 -5.18
N VAL A 43 -2.05 -18.95 -5.19
CA VAL A 43 -1.20 -17.91 -5.80
C VAL A 43 -1.60 -17.67 -7.26
N PHE A 44 -1.87 -18.74 -8.01
CA PHE A 44 -2.29 -18.66 -9.41
C PHE A 44 -3.64 -17.93 -9.60
N GLU A 45 -4.60 -18.17 -8.70
CA GLU A 45 -5.89 -17.48 -8.74
C GLU A 45 -5.75 -15.98 -8.40
N LEU A 46 -4.88 -15.64 -7.46
CA LEU A 46 -4.56 -14.26 -7.11
C LEU A 46 -3.85 -13.54 -8.26
N GLU A 47 -2.85 -14.16 -8.90
CA GLU A 47 -2.16 -13.62 -10.07
C GLU A 47 -3.16 -13.30 -11.19
N ARG A 48 -4.04 -14.26 -11.52
CA ARG A 48 -5.06 -14.06 -12.55
C ARG A 48 -6.00 -12.90 -12.21
N LEU A 49 -6.40 -12.77 -10.95
CA LEU A 49 -7.25 -11.67 -10.49
C LEU A 49 -6.55 -10.32 -10.64
N LEU A 50 -5.27 -10.24 -10.25
CA LEU A 50 -4.48 -9.01 -10.34
C LEU A 50 -4.21 -8.59 -11.80
N TYR A 51 -3.84 -9.53 -12.67
CA TYR A 51 -3.54 -9.23 -14.09
C TYR A 51 -4.75 -8.88 -14.94
N THR A 52 -5.96 -9.22 -14.50
CA THR A 52 -7.21 -8.85 -15.19
C THR A 52 -7.79 -7.52 -14.71
N GLY A 53 -7.19 -6.93 -13.68
CA GLY A 53 -7.54 -5.59 -13.20
C GLY A 53 -7.18 -4.49 -14.20
N LYS A 54 -7.85 -3.33 -14.08
CA LYS A 54 -7.44 -2.13 -14.80
C LYS A 54 -6.09 -1.66 -14.27
N THR A 55 -5.17 -1.33 -15.16
CA THR A 55 -3.89 -0.72 -14.81
C THR A 55 -4.07 0.73 -14.39
N ALA A 56 -3.28 1.19 -13.42
CA ALA A 56 -3.19 2.59 -13.08
C ALA A 56 -2.74 3.39 -14.31
N CYS A 57 -3.45 4.48 -14.61
CA CYS A 57 -3.10 5.40 -15.70
C CYS A 57 -2.62 6.76 -15.17
N ASN A 58 -2.67 6.95 -13.85
CA ASN A 58 -2.34 8.20 -13.18
C ASN A 58 -1.21 7.96 -12.18
N HIS A 59 -0.49 9.04 -11.84
CA HIS A 59 0.50 9.03 -10.78
C HIS A 59 -0.11 8.79 -9.38
N ALA A 60 -1.42 9.06 -9.23
CA ALA A 60 -2.19 8.71 -8.05
C ALA A 60 -3.64 8.37 -8.39
N ASP A 61 -4.18 7.31 -7.76
CA ASP A 61 -5.57 6.89 -7.89
C ASP A 61 -6.21 6.76 -6.50
N GLU A 62 -7.44 7.28 -6.32
CA GLU A 62 -8.25 7.09 -5.11
C GLU A 62 -8.83 5.67 -5.12
N VAL A 63 -8.28 4.78 -4.30
CA VAL A 63 -8.67 3.35 -4.25
C VAL A 63 -9.71 3.06 -3.17
N TRP A 64 -9.85 3.97 -2.21
CA TRP A 64 -10.87 3.97 -1.17
C TRP A 64 -11.15 5.43 -0.77
N PRO A 65 -12.34 5.79 -0.25
CA PRO A 65 -12.63 7.18 0.11
C PRO A 65 -11.55 7.79 1.03
N GLY A 66 -10.81 8.77 0.51
CA GLY A 66 -9.68 9.37 1.22
C GLY A 66 -8.41 8.51 1.26
N LEU A 67 -8.23 7.50 0.43
CA LEU A 67 -7.02 6.69 0.36
C LEU A 67 -6.53 6.63 -1.07
N TYR A 68 -5.29 7.06 -1.27
CA TYR A 68 -4.67 7.13 -2.58
C TYR A 68 -3.49 6.17 -2.66
N LEU A 69 -3.37 5.46 -3.78
CA LEU A 69 -2.14 4.77 -4.13
C LEU A 69 -1.46 5.56 -5.23
N GLY A 70 -0.13 5.67 -5.19
CA GLY A 70 0.59 6.39 -6.24
C GLY A 70 2.07 6.04 -6.34
N ASP A 71 2.75 6.73 -7.26
CA ASP A 71 4.18 6.61 -7.55
C ASP A 71 5.08 7.78 -7.06
N GLN A 72 6.39 7.63 -7.22
CA GLN A 72 7.35 8.64 -6.74
C GLN A 72 7.10 10.06 -7.31
N ASP A 73 6.46 10.19 -8.47
CA ASP A 73 6.23 11.48 -9.12
C ASP A 73 5.23 12.31 -8.30
N ILE A 74 4.09 11.74 -7.90
CA ILE A 74 3.13 12.46 -7.04
C ILE A 74 3.71 12.76 -5.64
N ALA A 75 4.49 11.85 -5.07
CA ALA A 75 5.11 12.06 -3.75
C ALA A 75 6.10 13.24 -3.75
N SER A 76 6.73 13.50 -4.89
CA SER A 76 7.65 14.61 -5.09
C SER A 76 6.98 15.89 -5.61
N ASN A 77 5.64 15.93 -5.64
CA ASN A 77 4.86 17.08 -6.11
C ASN A 77 4.05 17.72 -4.98
N ARG A 78 4.70 18.52 -4.12
CA ARG A 78 4.04 19.24 -3.01
C ARG A 78 2.79 20.04 -3.43
N ARG A 79 2.76 20.57 -4.65
CA ARG A 79 1.62 21.35 -5.14
C ARG A 79 0.39 20.45 -5.32
N GLU A 80 0.55 19.30 -5.96
CA GLU A 80 -0.54 18.35 -6.12
C GLU A 80 -0.96 17.72 -4.80
N LEU A 81 -0.01 17.41 -3.91
CA LEU A 81 -0.34 16.93 -2.56
C LEU A 81 -1.22 17.93 -1.79
N LEU A 82 -0.92 19.23 -1.90
CA LEU A 82 -1.74 20.29 -1.31
C LEU A 82 -3.12 20.40 -1.97
N GLN A 83 -3.21 20.29 -3.29
CA GLN A 83 -4.48 20.32 -4.03
C GLN A 83 -5.39 19.13 -3.66
N LEU A 84 -4.79 17.94 -3.51
CA LEU A 84 -5.46 16.73 -3.04
C LEU A 84 -5.74 16.74 -1.54
N ARG A 85 -5.22 17.74 -0.81
CA ARG A 85 -5.33 17.89 0.66
C ARG A 85 -4.80 16.66 1.40
N ILE A 86 -3.66 16.16 0.94
CA ILE A 86 -2.93 15.08 1.59
C ILE A 86 -2.45 15.58 2.95
N THR A 87 -2.74 14.82 4.00
CA THR A 87 -2.30 15.09 5.38
C THR A 87 -1.34 14.03 5.88
N HIS A 88 -1.28 12.86 5.20
CA HIS A 88 -0.52 11.70 5.63
C HIS A 88 0.17 11.04 4.45
N VAL A 89 1.44 10.69 4.63
CA VAL A 89 2.21 9.92 3.64
C VAL A 89 2.79 8.69 4.32
N LEU A 90 2.45 7.50 3.81
CA LEU A 90 3.06 6.24 4.18
C LEU A 90 3.97 5.79 3.04
N ASN A 91 5.27 6.06 3.17
CA ASN A 91 6.21 5.61 2.15
C ASN A 91 6.67 4.17 2.41
N ALA A 92 6.19 3.20 1.62
CA ALA A 92 6.67 1.82 1.66
C ALA A 92 7.97 1.56 0.85
N SER A 93 8.67 2.60 0.35
CA SER A 93 10.04 2.52 -0.20
C SER A 93 11.14 2.98 0.72
N HIS A 94 10.80 3.49 1.91
CA HIS A 94 11.62 4.48 2.59
C HIS A 94 13.12 4.14 2.55
N CYS A 95 13.94 5.12 2.18
CA CYS A 95 15.38 4.94 2.08
C CYS A 95 16.06 6.11 2.77
N ARG A 96 16.65 5.87 3.95
CA ARG A 96 17.31 6.91 4.75
C ARG A 96 18.31 7.76 3.97
N TRP A 97 18.98 7.16 2.97
CA TRP A 97 19.96 7.84 2.13
C TRP A 97 19.34 8.77 1.07
N ARG A 98 18.10 8.51 0.67
CA ARG A 98 17.33 9.37 -0.25
C ARG A 98 16.40 10.33 0.49
N GLY A 99 16.34 10.20 1.82
CA GLY A 99 15.48 10.97 2.68
C GLY A 99 14.07 10.43 2.82
N GLY A 100 13.19 11.23 3.40
CA GLY A 100 11.77 10.94 3.52
C GLY A 100 10.98 12.06 4.15
N ALA A 101 10.96 12.10 5.49
CA ALA A 101 10.11 13.01 6.26
C ALA A 101 10.50 14.48 6.07
N GLU A 102 11.79 14.77 5.92
CA GLU A 102 12.33 16.12 5.73
C GLU A 102 11.78 16.79 4.45
N TYR A 103 11.44 16.00 3.44
CA TYR A 103 10.78 16.52 2.24
C TYR A 103 9.39 17.09 2.53
N TYR A 104 8.78 16.76 3.67
CA TYR A 104 7.46 17.24 4.05
C TYR A 104 7.50 18.29 5.16
N GLU A 105 8.68 18.71 5.61
CA GLU A 105 8.82 19.76 6.61
C GLU A 105 8.12 21.06 6.19
N GLY A 106 7.41 21.68 7.15
CA GLY A 106 6.63 22.89 6.93
C GLY A 106 5.30 22.69 6.17
N THR A 107 4.99 21.48 5.69
CA THR A 107 3.71 21.21 5.00
C THR A 107 2.59 20.79 5.94
N GLY A 108 2.93 20.34 7.16
CA GLY A 108 1.98 19.74 8.11
C GLY A 108 1.60 18.30 7.79
N ILE A 109 2.18 17.70 6.76
CA ILE A 109 1.99 16.28 6.42
C ILE A 109 2.71 15.41 7.47
N ARG A 110 1.99 14.42 8.01
CA ARG A 110 2.58 13.39 8.88
C ARG A 110 3.12 12.25 8.02
N TYR A 111 4.33 11.78 8.34
CA TYR A 111 5.06 10.82 7.52
C TYR A 111 5.34 9.53 8.29
N LEU A 112 5.10 8.39 7.64
CA LEU A 112 5.55 7.06 8.07
C LEU A 112 6.39 6.45 6.95
N GLY A 113 7.65 6.11 7.24
CA GLY A 113 8.52 5.40 6.31
C GLY A 113 8.67 3.93 6.69
N ILE A 114 8.44 3.03 5.75
CA ILE A 114 8.75 1.60 5.85
C ILE A 114 9.87 1.30 4.86
N GLU A 115 11.01 0.84 5.36
CA GLU A 115 12.18 0.45 4.55
C GLU A 115 11.96 -0.94 3.93
N ALA A 116 10.94 -1.04 3.07
CA ALA A 116 10.63 -2.29 2.39
C ALA A 116 11.36 -2.43 1.04
N HIS A 117 11.62 -3.68 0.69
CA HIS A 117 12.16 -4.06 -0.60
C HIS A 117 11.10 -4.82 -1.39
N ASP A 118 10.94 -4.49 -2.67
CA ASP A 118 10.10 -5.26 -3.58
C ASP A 118 10.80 -6.58 -3.94
N SER A 119 10.68 -7.55 -3.03
CA SER A 119 11.27 -8.88 -3.16
C SER A 119 10.37 -9.91 -2.48
N PRO A 120 10.18 -11.11 -3.07
CA PRO A 120 9.43 -12.19 -2.43
C PRO A 120 10.10 -12.70 -1.13
N SER A 121 11.36 -12.34 -0.89
CA SER A 121 12.08 -12.69 0.34
C SER A 121 11.95 -11.64 1.45
N PHE A 122 11.34 -10.48 1.17
CA PHE A 122 11.13 -9.44 2.18
C PHE A 122 9.86 -9.76 2.99
N ASP A 123 9.99 -9.84 4.30
CA ASP A 123 8.84 -10.05 5.17
C ASP A 123 8.12 -8.73 5.45
N MET A 124 7.02 -8.49 4.72
CA MET A 124 6.17 -7.31 4.90
C MET A 124 5.23 -7.45 6.12
N SER A 125 5.05 -8.66 6.65
CA SER A 125 4.03 -8.94 7.67
C SER A 125 4.16 -8.14 8.97
N PRO A 126 5.38 -7.82 9.48
CA PRO A 126 5.52 -7.02 10.70
C PRO A 126 4.98 -5.61 10.55
N TYR A 127 4.90 -5.10 9.31
CA TYR A 127 4.46 -3.74 9.02
C TYR A 127 2.96 -3.61 8.79
N PHE A 128 2.22 -4.72 8.64
CA PHE A 128 0.78 -4.66 8.34
C PHE A 128 -0.02 -3.94 9.41
N TYR A 129 0.14 -4.29 10.69
CA TYR A 129 -0.59 -3.62 11.77
C TYR A 129 -0.16 -2.16 11.97
N PRO A 130 1.14 -1.82 12.07
CA PRO A 130 1.56 -0.42 12.17
C PRO A 130 1.11 0.44 10.99
N ALA A 131 1.20 -0.08 9.77
CA ALA A 131 0.71 0.60 8.57
C ALA A 131 -0.80 0.80 8.64
N ALA A 132 -1.57 -0.26 8.91
CA ALA A 132 -3.02 -0.18 8.98
C ALA A 132 -3.50 0.80 10.06
N ASP A 133 -2.86 0.82 11.22
CA ASP A 133 -3.18 1.78 12.30
C ASP A 133 -2.89 3.23 11.88
N PHE A 134 -1.75 3.50 11.24
CA PHE A 134 -1.44 4.82 10.69
C PHE A 134 -2.49 5.28 9.66
N ILE A 135 -2.90 4.39 8.75
CA ILE A 135 -3.94 4.66 7.76
C ILE A 135 -5.29 4.91 8.46
N HIS A 136 -5.64 4.09 9.45
CA HIS A 136 -6.89 4.22 10.18
C HIS A 136 -6.99 5.55 10.93
N GLN A 137 -5.91 5.95 11.61
CA GLN A 137 -5.82 7.24 12.29
C GLN A 137 -5.97 8.39 11.30
N ALA A 138 -5.24 8.34 10.17
CA ALA A 138 -5.31 9.37 9.13
C ALA A 138 -6.73 9.57 8.57
N LEU A 139 -7.46 8.48 8.35
CA LEU A 139 -8.83 8.53 7.82
C LEU A 139 -9.86 9.04 8.85
N ASN A 140 -9.60 8.84 10.15
CA ASN A 140 -10.49 9.26 11.23
C ASN A 140 -10.17 10.67 11.75
N GLU A 141 -8.97 11.16 11.51
CA GLU A 141 -8.62 12.52 11.86
C GLU A 141 -9.37 13.51 10.96
N GLY A 142 -10.29 14.26 11.58
CA GLY A 142 -10.90 15.41 10.94
C GLY A 142 -9.83 16.46 10.55
N PRO A 143 -10.12 17.37 9.61
CA PRO A 143 -9.14 18.38 9.23
C PRO A 143 -8.84 19.22 10.45
N TRP A 144 -7.56 19.34 10.76
CA TRP A 144 -6.98 20.31 11.69
C TRP A 144 -7.74 20.39 13.00
N GLY A 145 -7.17 19.82 14.07
CA GLY A 145 -7.72 19.92 15.43
C GLY A 145 -8.43 21.25 15.63
N ARG A 146 -9.76 21.19 15.78
CA ARG A 146 -10.58 22.37 16.07
C ARG A 146 -10.11 22.93 17.40
N LEU A 147 -9.20 23.90 17.37
CA LEU A 147 -9.05 25.02 18.31
C LEU A 147 -8.40 26.19 17.57
#